data_AF-A0A520F335-F1
#
_entry.id   AF-A0A520F335-F1
#
_cell.length_a   1.000
_cell.length_b   1.000
_cell.length_c   1.000
_cell.angle_alpha   90.00
_cell.angle_beta   90.00
_cell.angle_gamma   90.00
#
_symmetry.space_group_name_H-M   'P 1'
#
loop_
_entity.id
_entity.type
_entity.pdbx_description
1 polymer ?
#
loop_
_entity_poly.entity_id
_entity_poly.type
_entity_poly.pdbx_seq_one_letter_code
_entity_poly.pdbx_strand_id
1 'polypeptide(L)' 'ARRPRSYVYRREGLPCRVCGAEILHSTMQARNLFWCPVCQAT' A
#
# COMPACT_ATOMS: atom_id res chain seq x y z
N ALA A 1 -19.74 -1.51 -9.35
CA ALA A 1 -18.55 -0.98 -10.05
C ALA A 1 -17.89 0.19 -9.29
N ARG A 2 -17.48 0.02 -8.02
CA ARG A 2 -16.91 1.13 -7.20
C ARG A 2 -15.62 0.82 -6.44
N ARG A 3 -15.01 -0.36 -6.64
CA ARG A 3 -13.70 -0.65 -6.03
C ARG A 3 -12.57 -0.14 -6.92
N PRO A 4 -11.56 0.55 -6.35
CA PRO A 4 -10.39 0.97 -7.10
C PRO A 4 -9.60 -0.24 -7.58
N ARG A 5 -8.93 -0.12 -8.73
CA ARG A 5 -8.12 -1.19 -9.32
C ARG A 5 -6.96 -1.64 -8.44
N SER A 6 -6.31 -0.73 -7.72
CA SER A 6 -5.24 -1.03 -6.76
C SER A 6 -5.52 -0.34 -5.43
N TYR A 7 -5.11 -0.95 -4.32
CA TYR A 7 -5.21 -0.34 -2.98
C TYR A 7 -3.89 0.34 -2.57
N VAL A 8 -2.75 -0.32 -2.83
CA VAL A 8 -1.41 0.09 -2.34
C VAL A 8 -0.39 0.37 -3.45
N TYR A 9 -0.53 -0.25 -4.63
CA TYR A 9 0.46 -0.14 -5.71
C TYR A 9 0.65 1.30 -6.22
N ARG A 10 1.90 1.79 -6.24
CA ARG A 10 2.31 3.16 -6.62
C ARG A 10 1.51 4.24 -5.89
N ARG A 11 1.37 4.07 -4.58
CA ARG A 11 0.68 4.99 -3.68
C ARG A 11 1.47 5.28 -2.42
N GLU A 12 2.78 5.05 -2.44
CA GLU A 12 3.70 5.43 -1.38
C GLU A 12 3.48 6.89 -0.97
N GLY A 13 3.45 7.17 0.33
CA GLY A 13 3.17 8.50 0.88
C GLY A 13 1.69 8.93 0.84
N LEU A 14 0.79 8.18 0.18
CA LEU A 14 -0.64 8.47 0.18
C LEU A 14 -1.38 7.71 1.30
N PRO A 15 -2.52 8.23 1.79
CA PRO A 15 -3.31 7.54 2.79
C PRO A 15 -3.93 6.25 2.23
N CYS A 16 -3.89 5.20 3.05
CA CYS A 16 -4.54 3.92 2.81
C CYS A 16 -6.05 4.14 2.66
N ARG A 17 -6.64 3.53 1.63
CA ARG A 17 -8.09 3.63 1.36
C ARG A 17 -8.98 2.88 2.35
N VAL A 18 -8.38 2.15 3.30
CA VAL A 18 -9.09 1.39 4.34
C VAL A 18 -8.95 2.04 5.70
N CYS A 19 -7.71 2.27 6.16
CA CYS A 19 -7.44 2.75 7.52
C CYS A 19 -6.81 4.16 7.57
N GLY A 20 -6.54 4.80 6.43
CA GLY A 20 -5.91 6.13 6.38
C GLY A 20 -4.39 6.17 6.64
N ALA A 21 -3.79 5.11 7.19
CA ALA A 21 -2.34 5.03 7.40
C ALA A 21 -1.55 5.22 6.10
N GLU A 22 -0.36 5.80 6.19
CA GLU A 22 0.50 6.00 5.04
C GLU A 22 0.91 4.66 4.40
N ILE A 23 0.82 4.58 3.08
CA ILE A 23 1.32 3.43 2.33
C ILE A 23 2.84 3.51 2.24
N LEU A 24 3.50 2.40 2.55
CA LEU A 24 4.95 2.26 2.51
C LEU A 24 5.40 1.54 1.24
N HIS A 25 6.65 1.84 0.84
CA HIS A 25 7.36 1.18 -0.26
C HIS A 25 8.74 0.73 0.22
N SER A 26 9.18 -0.42 -0.30
CA SER A 26 10.54 -0.93 -0.13
C SER A 26 10.88 -1.83 -1.31
N THR A 27 12.18 -2.04 -1.54
CA THR A 27 12.67 -2.99 -2.53
C THR A 27 13.15 -4.25 -1.83
N MET A 28 12.61 -5.40 -2.18
CA MET A 28 13.00 -6.70 -1.64
C MET A 28 13.43 -7.62 -2.77
N GLN A 29 14.69 -8.07 -2.75
CA GLN A 29 15.28 -8.92 -3.80
C GLN A 29 14.97 -8.42 -5.22
N ALA A 30 15.27 -7.14 -5.48
CA ALA A 30 15.01 -6.46 -6.76
C ALA A 30 13.52 -6.33 -7.17
N ARG A 31 12.57 -6.53 -6.24
CA ARG A 31 11.13 -6.31 -6.47
C ARG A 31 10.60 -5.18 -5.61
N ASN A 32 9.75 -4.34 -6.20
CA ASN A 32 9.03 -3.31 -5.48
C ASN A 32 7.90 -3.92 -4.65
N LEU A 33 7.92 -3.68 -3.36
CA LEU A 33 6.88 -4.02 -2.40
C LEU A 33 6.18 -2.73 -1.98
N PHE A 34 4.86 -2.70 -2.11
CA PHE A 34 4.00 -1.63 -1.62
C PHE A 34 3.00 -2.24 -0.65
N TRP A 35 2.85 -1.68 0.55
CA TRP A 35 1.95 -2.23 1.57
C TRP A 35 1.44 -1.16 2.54
N CYS A 36 0.33 -1.47 3.21
CA CYS A 36 -0.14 -0.69 4.36
C CYS A 36 0.39 -1.35 5.65
N PRO A 37 1.14 -0.65 6.52
CA PRO A 37 1.71 -1.24 7.73
C PRO A 37 0.65 -1.61 8.78
N VAL A 38 -0.55 -1.03 8.71
CA VAL A 38 -1.65 -1.31 9.65
C VAL A 38 -2.54 -2.45 9.15
N CYS A 39 -2.98 -2.39 7.89
CA CYS A 39 -3.90 -3.41 7.35
C CYS A 39 -3.19 -4.72 7.00
N GLN A 40 -1.88 -4.69 6.78
CA GLN A 40 -1.05 -5.86 6.46
C GLN A 40 0.00 -6.08 7.55
N ALA A 41 -0.40 -5.83 8.81
CA ALA A 41 0.42 -6.00 10.00
C ALA A 41 0.58 -7.49 10.36
N THR A 42 1.30 -8.23 9.51
CA THR A 42 1.57 -9.68 9.63
C THR A 42 0.36 -10.58 9.40
#